data_AF-A0A4U6W8F7-F1
#
_entry.id   AF-A0A4U6W8F7-F1
#
_cell.length_a   1.000
_cell.length_b   1.000
_cell.length_c   1.000
_cell.angle_alpha   90.00
_cell.angle_beta   90.00
_cell.angle_gamma   90.00
#
_symmetry.space_group_name_H-M   'P 1'
#
loop_
_entity.id
_entity.type
_entity.pdbx_description
1 polymer ?
#
loop_
_entity_poly.entity_id
_entity_poly.type
_entity_poly.pdbx_seq_one_letter_code
_entity_poly.pdbx_strand_id
1 'polypeptide(L)'
;MQWYLVAALLTILTSSQGILTTLSQSNGKYKYDYATIPFLAELLKLSFSSFFLWKECHSSSPPRMTKEWRSIVGNLKIVTTGILFRLVLKRKLSNLQWMAIVLLAVGATTSQVKGCGDAPCDSLFSAPLQGYMLGILSACLSALAGVYTEYLMKKNSDSLYWQNVQLYTFGVIFNMGWLIYGDFKTGFELGPWWQRLFNGYSITTWMVVFNLGSTGLLVSWLMKYSDNIVKVYSTSMAMLLTMVISILVELPVRCYGYLPSLK
;
A
#
# COMPACT_ATOMS: atom_id res chain seq x y z
N MET A 1 4.67 -5.55 22.02
CA MET A 1 5.64 -5.63 20.91
C MET A 1 6.14 -4.22 20.63
N GLN A 2 7.45 -4.02 20.46
CA GLN A 2 8.01 -2.68 20.24
C GLN A 2 7.81 -2.24 18.79
N TRP A 3 7.43 -0.98 18.58
CA TRP A 3 7.08 -0.43 17.26
C TRP A 3 8.25 -0.47 16.27
N TYR A 4 9.49 -0.34 16.73
CA TYR A 4 10.68 -0.37 15.88
C TYR A 4 10.96 -1.77 15.31
N LEU A 5 10.61 -2.85 16.04
CA LEU A 5 10.72 -4.21 15.51
C LEU A 5 9.74 -4.43 14.35
N VAL A 6 8.53 -3.91 14.50
CA VAL A 6 7.51 -3.98 13.43
C VAL A 6 7.92 -3.14 12.22
N ALA A 7 8.52 -1.96 12.42
CA ALA A 7 9.07 -1.14 11.35
C ALA A 7 10.25 -1.80 10.62
N ALA A 8 11.15 -2.46 11.35
CA ALA A 8 12.26 -3.22 10.76
C ALA A 8 11.75 -4.43 9.96
N LEU A 9 10.79 -5.19 10.50
CA LEU A 9 10.16 -6.30 9.80
C LEU A 9 9.43 -5.82 8.54
N LEU A 10 8.72 -4.69 8.63
CA LEU A 10 8.07 -4.06 7.48
C LEU A 10 9.09 -3.70 6.40
N THR A 11 10.26 -3.18 6.78
CA THR A 11 11.35 -2.85 5.85
C THR A 11 11.84 -4.10 5.11
N ILE A 12 12.08 -5.19 5.84
CA ILE A 12 12.53 -6.47 5.27
C ILE A 12 11.48 -7.02 4.29
N LEU A 13 10.22 -7.13 4.71
CA LEU A 13 9.15 -7.67 3.85
C LEU A 13 8.89 -6.78 2.62
N THR A 14 8.96 -5.46 2.78
CA THR A 14 8.80 -4.52 1.65
C THR A 14 9.93 -4.70 0.64
N SER A 15 11.18 -4.90 1.11
CA SER A 15 12.33 -5.13 0.21
C SER A 15 12.25 -6.47 -0.51
N SER A 16 11.83 -7.53 0.19
CA SER A 16 11.64 -8.85 -0.42
C SER A 16 10.49 -8.85 -1.43
N GLN A 17 9.47 -8.00 -1.25
CA GLN A 17 8.35 -7.88 -2.18
C GLN A 17 8.83 -7.41 -3.55
N GLY A 18 9.71 -6.40 -3.57
CA GLY A 18 10.31 -5.91 -4.79
C GLY A 18 11.02 -7.03 -5.55
N ILE A 19 11.83 -7.83 -4.85
CA ILE A 19 12.65 -8.90 -5.45
C ILE A 19 11.79 -10.09 -5.90
N LEU A 20 10.82 -10.49 -5.09
CA LEU A 20 9.90 -11.58 -5.45
C LEU A 20 9.06 -11.23 -6.67
N THR A 21 8.69 -9.95 -6.82
CA THR A 21 7.93 -9.47 -7.98
C THR A 21 8.77 -9.44 -9.25
N THR A 22 10.08 -9.18 -9.17
CA THR A 22 10.97 -9.27 -10.34
C THR A 22 11.27 -10.72 -10.70
N LEU A 23 11.49 -11.58 -9.70
CA LEU A 23 11.69 -13.02 -9.91
C LEU A 23 10.45 -13.75 -10.45
N SER A 24 9.24 -13.21 -10.22
CA SER A 24 8.01 -13.79 -10.77
C SER A 24 7.84 -13.53 -12.27
N GLN A 25 8.65 -12.65 -12.87
CA GLN A 25 8.65 -12.38 -14.30
C GLN A 25 9.39 -13.48 -15.07
N SER A 26 8.86 -13.88 -16.22
CA SER A 26 9.50 -14.83 -17.12
C SER A 26 9.73 -14.14 -18.46
N ASN A 27 10.99 -13.96 -18.86
CA ASN A 27 11.39 -13.21 -20.07
C ASN A 27 10.85 -11.77 -20.12
N GLY A 28 10.82 -11.06 -18.98
CA GLY A 28 10.35 -9.67 -18.88
C GLY A 28 8.83 -9.48 -19.01
N LYS A 29 8.05 -10.57 -19.04
CA LYS A 29 6.58 -10.54 -19.02
C LYS A 29 6.03 -11.32 -17.82
N TYR A 30 4.92 -10.84 -17.26
CA TYR A 30 4.17 -11.58 -16.26
C TYR A 30 3.30 -12.62 -16.95
N LYS A 31 3.43 -13.89 -16.52
CA LYS A 31 2.56 -14.99 -17.00
C LYS A 31 1.16 -14.95 -16.39
N TYR A 32 0.99 -14.17 -15.32
CA TYR A 32 -0.26 -13.98 -14.58
C TYR A 32 -0.75 -12.53 -14.73
N ASP A 33 -2.05 -12.31 -14.49
CA ASP A 33 -2.62 -10.97 -14.48
C ASP A 33 -2.26 -10.23 -13.18
N TYR A 34 -1.44 -9.18 -13.29
CA TYR A 34 -1.00 -8.38 -12.15
C TYR A 34 -2.16 -7.69 -11.43
N ALA A 35 -3.28 -7.40 -12.10
CA ALA A 35 -4.45 -6.77 -11.49
C ALA A 35 -5.14 -7.69 -10.46
N THR A 36 -4.93 -9.01 -10.54
CA THR A 36 -5.52 -9.99 -9.61
C THR A 36 -4.75 -10.11 -8.29
N ILE A 37 -3.47 -9.71 -8.25
CA ILE A 37 -2.64 -9.77 -7.04
C ILE A 37 -3.19 -8.87 -5.91
N PRO A 38 -3.49 -7.58 -6.14
CA PRO A 38 -4.08 -6.73 -5.10
C PRO A 38 -5.39 -7.28 -4.55
N PHE A 39 -6.25 -7.83 -5.41
CA PHE A 39 -7.50 -8.46 -4.99
C PHE A 39 -7.26 -9.65 -4.04
N LEU A 40 -6.37 -10.59 -4.43
CA LEU A 40 -6.02 -11.74 -3.58
C LEU A 40 -5.35 -11.33 -2.27
N ALA A 41 -4.49 -10.30 -2.31
CA ALA A 41 -3.84 -9.78 -1.11
C ALA A 41 -4.85 -9.13 -0.16
N GLU A 42 -5.84 -8.38 -0.66
CA GLU A 42 -6.95 -7.86 0.16
C GLU A 42 -7.79 -9.00 0.76
N LEU A 43 -8.11 -10.02 -0.04
CA LEU A 43 -8.85 -11.20 0.43
C LEU A 43 -8.10 -11.94 1.55
N LEU A 44 -6.78 -12.09 1.41
CA LEU A 44 -5.91 -12.70 2.41
C LEU A 44 -5.91 -11.87 3.71
N LYS A 45 -5.73 -10.54 3.60
CA LYS A 45 -5.76 -9.63 4.76
C LYS A 45 -7.11 -9.65 5.46
N LEU A 46 -8.20 -9.67 4.72
CA LEU A 46 -9.56 -9.77 5.25
C LEU A 46 -9.79 -11.11 5.97
N SER A 47 -9.37 -12.21 5.36
CA SER A 47 -9.49 -13.56 5.93
C SER A 47 -8.70 -13.67 7.23
N PHE A 48 -7.45 -13.21 7.24
CA PHE A 48 -6.60 -13.20 8.42
C PHE A 48 -7.19 -12.31 9.53
N SER A 49 -7.62 -11.10 9.20
CA SER A 49 -8.22 -10.18 10.18
C SER A 49 -9.52 -10.74 10.77
N SER A 50 -10.35 -11.39 9.95
CA SER A 50 -11.59 -12.02 10.39
C SER A 50 -11.33 -13.23 11.29
N PHE A 51 -10.33 -14.05 10.99
CA PHE A 51 -9.92 -15.17 11.83
C PHE A 51 -9.45 -14.70 13.22
N PHE A 52 -8.59 -13.68 13.27
CA PHE A 52 -8.12 -13.13 14.54
C PHE A 52 -9.23 -12.44 15.32
N LEU A 53 -10.13 -11.72 14.65
CA LEU A 53 -11.32 -11.15 15.28
C LEU A 53 -12.22 -12.24 15.86
N TRP A 54 -12.48 -13.31 15.10
CA TRP A 54 -13.28 -14.44 15.56
C TRP A 54 -12.64 -15.08 16.80
N LYS A 55 -11.32 -15.30 16.78
CA LYS A 55 -10.57 -15.81 17.93
C LYS A 55 -10.63 -14.86 19.14
N GLU A 56 -10.53 -13.55 18.92
CA GLU A 56 -10.64 -12.54 19.98
C GLU A 56 -12.06 -12.50 20.58
N CYS A 57 -13.09 -12.60 19.75
CA CYS A 57 -14.49 -12.71 20.19
C CYS A 57 -14.80 -14.02 20.90
N HIS A 58 -14.15 -15.13 20.53
CA HIS A 58 -14.36 -16.42 21.19
C HIS A 58 -13.60 -16.54 22.52
N SER A 59 -12.48 -15.83 22.64
CA SER A 59 -11.67 -15.79 23.88
C SER A 59 -12.17 -14.76 24.90
N SER A 60 -13.01 -13.80 24.50
CA SER A 60 -13.49 -12.70 25.36
C SER A 60 -14.99 -12.84 25.57
N SER A 61 -15.48 -12.79 26.82
CA SER A 61 -16.91 -12.63 27.13
C SER A 61 -17.45 -11.42 26.35
N PRO A 62 -18.57 -11.54 25.61
CA PRO A 62 -18.94 -10.55 24.60
C PRO A 62 -19.23 -9.19 25.25
N PRO A 63 -18.54 -8.10 24.87
CA PRO A 63 -18.97 -6.77 25.26
C PRO A 63 -20.31 -6.48 24.58
N ARG A 64 -21.30 -6.05 25.37
CA ARG A 64 -22.62 -5.59 24.89
C ARG A 64 -22.42 -4.45 23.90
N MET A 65 -22.48 -4.78 22.61
CA MET A 65 -22.48 -3.81 21.51
C MET A 65 -23.86 -3.15 21.46
N THR A 66 -24.02 -2.01 22.14
CA THR A 66 -25.24 -1.21 22.10
C THR A 66 -25.41 -0.63 20.69
N LYS A 67 -26.53 -1.00 20.04
CA LYS A 67 -26.89 -0.60 18.67
C LYS A 67 -27.30 0.88 18.54
N GLU A 68 -27.07 1.70 19.57
CA GLU A 68 -27.53 3.10 19.68
C GLU A 68 -26.56 4.13 19.03
N TRP A 69 -25.29 3.79 18.81
CA TRP A 69 -24.29 4.78 18.34
C TRP A 69 -24.29 5.07 16.84
N ARG A 70 -24.86 4.19 16.01
CA ARG A 70 -24.72 4.28 14.55
C ARG A 70 -25.53 5.43 13.92
N SER A 71 -26.59 5.88 14.58
CA SER A 71 -27.46 6.96 14.11
C SER A 71 -26.93 8.37 14.50
N ILE A 72 -26.33 8.50 15.68
CA ILE A 72 -25.85 9.79 16.22
C ILE A 72 -24.56 10.27 15.50
N VAL A 73 -23.76 9.35 14.96
CA VAL A 73 -22.48 9.65 14.25
C VAL A 73 -22.70 10.17 12.82
N GLY A 74 -23.92 10.09 12.27
CA GLY A 74 -24.23 10.53 10.89
C GLY A 74 -24.13 12.05 10.69
N ASN A 75 -24.69 12.83 11.61
CA ASN A 75 -24.77 14.30 11.48
C ASN A 75 -23.52 15.03 11.97
N LEU A 76 -22.69 14.38 12.79
CA LEU A 76 -21.40 14.94 13.23
C LEU A 76 -20.33 14.87 12.14
N LYS A 77 -20.51 14.05 11.09
CA LYS A 77 -19.47 13.82 10.06
C LYS A 77 -19.12 15.06 9.24
N ILE A 78 -20.04 15.98 8.97
CA ILE A 78 -19.74 17.15 8.11
C ILE A 78 -18.93 18.20 8.89
N VAL A 79 -19.34 18.54 10.11
CA VAL A 79 -18.64 19.52 10.97
C VAL A 79 -17.31 18.97 11.46
N THR A 80 -17.25 17.67 11.79
CA THR A 80 -16.01 17.03 12.26
C THR A 80 -14.99 16.96 11.12
N THR A 81 -15.38 16.67 9.87
CA THR A 81 -14.43 16.61 8.73
C THR A 81 -13.78 17.98 8.41
N GLY A 82 -14.51 19.09 8.54
CA GLY A 82 -13.96 20.45 8.36
C GLY A 82 -13.02 20.90 9.48
N ILE A 83 -13.31 20.54 10.74
CA ILE A 83 -12.44 20.84 11.89
C ILE A 83 -11.24 19.88 11.96
N LEU A 84 -11.39 18.63 11.49
CA LEU A 84 -10.34 17.61 11.41
C LEU A 84 -9.22 18.00 10.45
N PHE A 85 -9.55 18.60 9.31
CA PHE A 85 -8.52 19.06 8.38
C PHE A 85 -7.58 20.08 9.04
N ARG A 86 -8.07 20.79 10.07
CA ARG A 86 -7.32 21.75 10.88
C ARG A 86 -6.67 21.15 12.14
N LEU A 87 -7.02 19.92 12.56
CA LEU A 87 -6.51 19.25 13.76
C LEU A 87 -5.57 18.06 13.48
N VAL A 88 -5.79 17.31 12.40
CA VAL A 88 -5.03 16.08 12.08
C VAL A 88 -3.56 16.38 11.72
N LEU A 89 -3.21 17.64 11.40
CA LEU A 89 -1.83 18.07 11.14
C LEU A 89 -1.20 18.90 12.28
N LYS A 90 -1.80 19.00 13.47
CA LYS A 90 -1.21 19.78 14.59
C LYS A 90 -0.02 19.12 15.30
N ARG A 91 0.63 18.11 14.69
CA ARG A 91 1.93 17.64 15.19
C ARG A 91 2.99 18.66 14.81
N LYS A 92 3.52 19.35 15.83
CA LYS A 92 4.67 20.24 15.67
C LYS A 92 5.90 19.38 15.40
N LEU A 93 6.37 19.39 14.16
CA LEU A 93 7.66 18.83 13.80
C LEU A 93 8.76 19.84 14.14
N SER A 94 9.85 19.38 14.73
CA SER A 94 11.02 20.23 14.94
C SER A 94 11.68 20.58 13.60
N ASN A 95 12.45 21.66 13.56
CA ASN A 95 13.19 22.06 12.35
C ASN A 95 14.10 20.92 11.84
N LEU A 96 14.65 20.13 12.77
CA LEU A 96 15.53 18.99 12.45
C LEU A 96 14.75 17.82 11.83
N GLN A 97 13.51 17.57 12.29
CA GLN A 97 12.62 16.59 11.67
C GLN A 97 12.17 17.02 10.27
N TRP A 98 11.93 18.32 10.06
CA TRP A 98 11.64 18.86 8.73
C TRP A 98 12.80 18.66 7.76
N MET A 99 14.04 18.98 8.19
CA MET A 99 15.23 18.71 7.38
C MET A 99 15.37 17.22 7.05
N ALA A 100 15.08 16.33 7.99
CA ALA A 100 15.15 14.89 7.75
C ALA A 100 14.14 14.39 6.71
N ILE A 101 12.91 14.93 6.71
CA ILE A 101 11.89 14.58 5.69
C ILE A 101 12.32 15.07 4.31
N VAL A 102 12.83 16.30 4.21
CA VAL A 102 13.33 16.84 2.94
C VAL A 102 14.52 16.00 2.44
N LEU A 103 15.44 15.65 3.33
CA LEU A 103 16.59 14.81 3.00
C LEU A 103 16.16 13.43 2.51
N LEU A 104 15.15 12.82 3.15
CA LEU A 104 14.59 11.54 2.71
C LEU A 104 13.93 11.64 1.34
N ALA A 105 13.20 12.73 1.06
CA ALA A 105 12.61 12.95 -0.26
C ALA A 105 13.68 13.09 -1.35
N VAL A 106 14.73 13.87 -1.09
CA VAL A 106 15.87 14.02 -2.02
C VAL A 106 16.63 12.71 -2.20
N GLY A 107 16.86 11.94 -1.13
CA GLY A 107 17.50 10.63 -1.20
C GLY A 107 16.69 9.62 -2.03
N ALA A 108 15.37 9.59 -1.85
CA ALA A 108 14.48 8.73 -2.62
C ALA A 108 14.43 9.13 -4.10
N THR A 109 14.39 10.43 -4.43
CA THR A 109 14.38 10.87 -5.83
C THR A 109 15.72 10.63 -6.51
N THR A 110 16.84 10.96 -5.88
CA THR A 110 18.19 10.74 -6.43
C THR A 110 18.47 9.26 -6.70
N SER A 111 18.01 8.35 -5.84
CA SER A 111 18.13 6.90 -6.06
C SER A 111 17.36 6.36 -7.29
N GLN A 112 16.37 7.11 -7.78
CA GLN A 112 15.50 6.73 -8.89
C GLN A 112 15.87 7.43 -10.21
N VAL A 113 16.83 8.35 -10.20
CA VAL A 113 17.31 9.01 -11.42
C VAL A 113 18.07 8.00 -12.28
N LYS A 114 17.67 7.85 -13.55
CA LYS A 114 18.39 7.02 -14.52
C LYS A 114 19.75 7.65 -14.81
N GLY A 115 20.83 6.85 -14.76
CA GLY A 115 22.12 7.25 -15.31
C GLY A 115 22.02 7.38 -16.84
N CYS A 116 22.50 8.48 -17.42
CA CYS A 116 22.61 8.63 -18.89
C CYS A 116 23.71 7.68 -19.39
N GLY A 117 23.29 6.50 -19.87
CA GLY A 117 24.19 5.50 -20.44
C GLY A 117 23.71 4.83 -21.73
N ASP A 118 22.41 4.83 -22.04
CA ASP A 118 21.85 4.01 -23.16
C ASP A 118 20.64 4.63 -23.91
N ALA A 119 20.56 5.97 -24.02
CA ALA A 119 19.62 6.68 -24.91
C ALA A 119 20.03 8.17 -25.02
N PRO A 120 19.68 8.89 -26.11
CA PRO A 120 19.87 10.35 -26.14
C PRO A 120 19.14 10.95 -24.94
N CYS A 121 19.84 11.79 -24.18
CA CYS A 121 19.32 12.49 -23.02
C CYS A 121 18.32 13.57 -23.52
N ASP A 122 17.20 13.15 -24.10
CA ASP A 122 16.08 14.02 -24.46
C ASP A 122 15.48 14.54 -23.17
N SER A 123 15.78 15.81 -22.90
CA SER A 123 15.15 16.73 -21.95
C SER A 123 14.28 16.07 -20.86
N LEU A 124 14.87 15.91 -19.67
CA LEU A 124 14.22 15.56 -18.39
C LEU A 124 12.91 16.32 -18.09
N PHE A 125 12.69 17.46 -18.76
CA PHE A 125 11.53 18.33 -18.64
C PHE A 125 10.56 18.32 -19.84
N SER A 126 10.76 17.44 -20.84
CA SER A 126 9.91 17.36 -22.03
C SER A 126 8.63 16.53 -21.83
N ALA A 127 8.36 16.03 -20.63
CA ALA A 127 7.09 15.36 -20.37
C ALA A 127 5.93 16.36 -20.48
N PRO A 128 4.76 15.95 -21.01
CA PRO A 128 3.61 16.83 -21.13
C PRO A 128 3.18 17.35 -19.74
N LEU A 129 2.78 18.64 -19.66
CA LEU A 129 2.35 19.30 -18.42
C LEU A 129 1.29 18.49 -17.66
N GLN A 130 0.39 17.82 -18.40
CA GLN A 130 -0.64 16.94 -17.84
C GLN A 130 -0.05 15.79 -16.99
N GLY A 131 1.10 15.24 -17.38
CA GLY A 131 1.79 14.19 -16.62
C GLY A 131 2.29 14.68 -15.27
N TYR A 132 2.88 15.89 -15.21
CA TYR A 132 3.29 16.50 -13.95
C TYR A 132 2.10 16.77 -13.02
N MET A 133 1.01 17.33 -13.57
CA MET A 133 -0.19 17.62 -12.78
C MET A 133 -0.84 16.35 -12.21
N LEU A 134 -0.93 15.28 -13.01
CA LEU A 134 -1.45 13.99 -12.55
C LEU A 134 -0.52 13.33 -11.52
N GLY A 135 0.80 13.46 -11.68
CA GLY A 135 1.79 12.96 -10.72
C GLY A 135 1.67 13.64 -9.34
N ILE A 136 1.56 14.97 -9.32
CA ILE A 136 1.34 15.74 -8.09
C ILE A 136 0.01 15.33 -7.45
N LEU A 137 -1.07 15.24 -8.23
CA LEU A 137 -2.37 14.83 -7.73
C LEU A 137 -2.34 13.42 -7.12
N SER A 138 -1.67 12.47 -7.78
CA SER A 138 -1.49 11.10 -7.30
C SER A 138 -0.73 11.06 -5.96
N ALA A 139 0.37 11.82 -5.85
CA ALA A 139 1.13 11.92 -4.61
C ALA A 139 0.30 12.50 -3.46
N CYS A 140 -0.49 13.54 -3.72
CA CYS A 140 -1.41 14.14 -2.75
C CYS A 140 -2.48 13.13 -2.29
N LEU A 141 -3.11 12.41 -3.22
CA LEU A 141 -4.13 11.40 -2.89
C LEU A 141 -3.53 10.24 -2.07
N SER A 142 -2.33 9.78 -2.41
CA SER A 142 -1.62 8.74 -1.66
C SER A 142 -1.30 9.19 -0.22
N ALA A 143 -0.81 10.43 -0.06
CA ALA A 143 -0.54 11.01 1.26
C ALA A 143 -1.83 11.17 2.09
N LEU A 144 -2.90 11.70 1.48
CA LEU A 144 -4.21 11.85 2.12
C LEU A 144 -4.79 10.51 2.55
N ALA A 145 -4.71 9.47 1.71
CA ALA A 145 -5.17 8.14 2.06
C ALA A 145 -4.42 7.59 3.29
N GLY A 146 -3.08 7.71 3.32
CA GLY A 146 -2.28 7.26 4.47
C GLY A 146 -2.62 7.99 5.77
N VAL A 147 -2.75 9.32 5.72
CA VAL A 147 -3.11 10.14 6.88
C VAL A 147 -4.54 9.87 7.35
N TYR A 148 -5.48 9.66 6.42
CA TYR A 148 -6.87 9.35 6.74
C TYR A 148 -7.01 7.97 7.37
N THR A 149 -6.26 6.96 6.91
CA THR A 149 -6.23 5.63 7.53
C THR A 149 -5.66 5.69 8.95
N GLU A 150 -4.55 6.41 9.17
CA GLU A 150 -4.00 6.62 10.51
C GLU A 150 -5.04 7.28 11.43
N TYR A 151 -5.70 8.33 10.95
CA TYR A 151 -6.75 9.01 11.69
C TYR A 151 -7.90 8.06 12.05
N LEU A 152 -8.42 7.29 11.09
CA LEU A 152 -9.52 6.37 11.29
C LEU A 152 -9.19 5.31 12.35
N MET A 153 -7.99 4.75 12.30
CA MET A 153 -7.53 3.73 13.25
C MET A 153 -7.32 4.29 14.65
N LYS A 154 -6.79 5.52 14.77
CA LYS A 154 -6.54 6.15 16.08
C LYS A 154 -7.78 6.77 16.72
N LYS A 155 -8.77 7.20 15.93
CA LYS A 155 -10.00 7.81 16.44
C LYS A 155 -10.87 6.82 17.20
N ASN A 156 -11.00 5.59 16.69
CA ASN A 156 -11.88 4.57 17.26
C ASN A 156 -11.09 3.69 18.23
N SER A 157 -11.62 3.46 19.43
CA SER A 157 -11.07 2.55 20.44
C SER A 157 -11.41 1.07 20.20
N ASP A 158 -12.00 0.75 19.05
CA ASP A 158 -12.32 -0.63 18.66
C ASP A 158 -11.05 -1.48 18.46
N SER A 159 -11.24 -2.81 18.46
CA SER A 159 -10.15 -3.75 18.18
C SER A 159 -9.58 -3.51 16.79
N LEU A 160 -8.26 -3.67 16.68
CA LEU A 160 -7.55 -3.49 15.41
C LEU A 160 -8.10 -4.43 14.32
N TYR A 161 -8.45 -5.66 14.69
CA TYR A 161 -8.97 -6.64 13.74
C TYR A 161 -10.34 -6.22 13.18
N TRP A 162 -11.23 -5.63 13.99
CA TRP A 162 -12.51 -5.12 13.51
C TRP A 162 -12.33 -3.96 12.53
N GLN A 163 -11.43 -3.03 12.85
CA GLN A 163 -11.10 -1.91 11.96
C GLN A 163 -10.49 -2.39 10.63
N ASN A 164 -9.62 -3.40 10.69
CA ASN A 164 -9.05 -4.04 9.52
C ASN A 164 -10.10 -4.76 8.67
N VAL A 165 -11.04 -5.50 9.29
CA VAL A 165 -12.14 -6.15 8.57
C VAL A 165 -12.96 -5.12 7.80
N GLN A 166 -13.34 -4.00 8.41
CA GLN A 166 -14.08 -2.94 7.72
C GLN A 166 -13.27 -2.36 6.54
N LEU A 167 -12.00 -2.01 6.78
CA LEU A 167 -11.13 -1.40 5.77
C LEU A 167 -10.90 -2.33 4.57
N TYR A 168 -10.50 -3.58 4.83
CA TYR A 168 -10.22 -4.55 3.79
C TYR A 168 -11.48 -5.05 3.08
N THR A 169 -12.64 -5.04 3.74
CA THR A 169 -13.93 -5.34 3.07
C THR A 169 -14.18 -4.34 1.94
N PHE A 170 -14.04 -3.03 2.20
CA PHE A 170 -14.13 -2.03 1.13
C PHE A 170 -13.02 -2.22 0.10
N GLY A 171 -11.79 -2.54 0.52
CA GLY A 171 -10.68 -2.85 -0.38
C GLY A 171 -10.99 -3.98 -1.37
N VAL A 172 -11.54 -5.09 -0.90
CA VAL A 172 -11.97 -6.22 -1.75
C VAL A 172 -13.05 -5.79 -2.74
N ILE A 173 -14.06 -5.03 -2.29
CA ILE A 173 -15.14 -4.54 -3.15
C ILE A 173 -14.61 -3.64 -4.27
N PHE A 174 -13.73 -2.68 -3.96
CA PHE A 174 -13.16 -1.79 -4.96
C PHE A 174 -12.23 -2.52 -5.94
N ASN A 175 -11.40 -3.45 -5.47
CA ASN A 175 -10.56 -4.26 -6.35
C ASN A 175 -11.38 -5.18 -7.26
N MET A 176 -12.46 -5.77 -6.74
CA MET A 176 -13.40 -6.54 -7.55
C MET A 176 -14.08 -5.66 -8.61
N GLY A 177 -14.52 -4.46 -8.23
CA GLY A 177 -15.09 -3.49 -9.16
C GLY A 177 -14.11 -3.06 -10.26
N TRP A 178 -12.83 -2.90 -9.93
CA TRP A 178 -11.77 -2.61 -10.90
C TRP A 178 -11.57 -3.75 -11.91
N LEU A 179 -11.55 -5.01 -11.45
CA LEU A 179 -11.46 -6.18 -12.33
C LEU A 179 -12.67 -6.29 -13.25
N ILE A 180 -13.88 -6.10 -12.72
CA ILE A 180 -15.13 -6.11 -13.49
C ILE A 180 -15.10 -4.98 -14.55
N TYR A 181 -14.69 -3.76 -14.16
CA TYR A 181 -14.56 -2.64 -15.10
C TYR A 181 -13.54 -2.94 -16.21
N GLY A 182 -12.43 -3.60 -15.87
CA GLY A 182 -11.45 -4.10 -16.82
C GLY A 182 -12.06 -5.06 -17.85
N ASP A 183 -12.83 -6.05 -17.39
CA ASP A 183 -13.54 -7.00 -18.26
C ASP A 183 -14.50 -6.30 -19.23
N PHE A 184 -15.31 -5.36 -18.70
CA PHE A 184 -16.25 -4.56 -19.49
C PHE A 184 -15.53 -3.74 -20.57
N LYS A 185 -14.38 -3.13 -20.24
CA LYS A 185 -13.59 -2.35 -21.20
C LYS A 185 -13.03 -3.22 -22.33
N THR A 186 -12.67 -4.47 -22.04
CA THR A 186 -12.17 -5.44 -23.02
C THR A 186 -13.28 -6.26 -23.71
N GLY A 187 -14.55 -5.94 -23.48
CA GLY A 187 -15.67 -6.65 -24.13
C GLY A 187 -15.75 -8.14 -23.81
N PHE A 188 -15.22 -8.58 -22.66
CA PHE A 188 -15.14 -9.98 -22.24
C PHE A 188 -14.42 -10.94 -23.23
N GLU A 189 -13.60 -10.41 -24.16
CA GLU A 189 -12.89 -11.23 -25.16
C GLU A 189 -11.97 -12.30 -24.55
N LEU A 190 -11.38 -12.00 -23.39
CA LEU A 190 -10.45 -12.87 -22.68
C LEU A 190 -11.14 -13.76 -21.63
N GLY A 191 -12.47 -13.75 -21.59
CA GLY A 191 -13.27 -14.38 -20.54
C GLY A 191 -13.32 -13.55 -19.24
N PRO A 192 -14.20 -13.94 -18.31
CA PRO A 192 -14.39 -13.19 -17.07
C PRO A 192 -13.20 -13.31 -16.10
N TRP A 193 -13.01 -12.29 -15.27
CA TRP A 193 -11.88 -12.16 -14.34
C TRP A 193 -11.72 -13.38 -13.41
N TRP A 194 -12.82 -14.01 -12.97
CA TRP A 194 -12.77 -15.16 -12.07
C TRP A 194 -12.13 -16.40 -12.70
N GLN A 195 -12.26 -16.60 -14.02
CA GLN A 195 -11.57 -17.70 -14.72
C GLN A 195 -10.08 -17.41 -14.89
N ARG A 196 -9.73 -16.12 -15.06
CA ARG A 196 -8.35 -15.67 -15.23
C ARG A 196 -7.57 -15.57 -13.92
N LEU A 197 -8.27 -15.54 -12.79
CA LEU A 197 -7.72 -15.24 -11.47
C LEU A 197 -6.50 -16.08 -11.09
N PHE A 198 -6.51 -17.38 -11.42
CA PHE A 198 -5.43 -18.31 -11.08
C PHE A 198 -4.58 -18.72 -12.29
N ASN A 199 -4.83 -18.14 -13.46
CA ASN A 199 -4.11 -18.53 -14.66
C ASN A 199 -2.67 -17.99 -14.62
N GLY A 200 -1.69 -18.87 -14.89
CA GLY A 200 -0.27 -18.54 -14.88
C GLY A 200 0.34 -18.30 -13.48
N TYR A 201 -0.36 -18.69 -12.41
CA TYR A 201 0.16 -18.57 -11.04
C TYR A 201 1.25 -19.61 -10.77
N SER A 202 2.43 -19.12 -10.44
CA SER A 202 3.55 -19.95 -9.98
C SER A 202 3.68 -19.88 -8.45
N ILE A 203 4.53 -20.71 -7.87
CA ILE A 203 4.84 -20.65 -6.43
C ILE A 203 5.38 -19.26 -6.06
N THR A 204 6.19 -18.64 -6.92
CA THR A 204 6.72 -17.29 -6.70
C THR A 204 5.61 -16.23 -6.68
N THR A 205 4.59 -16.36 -7.53
CA THR A 205 3.41 -15.48 -7.53
C THR A 205 2.66 -15.55 -6.21
N TRP A 206 2.46 -16.77 -5.67
CA TRP A 206 1.87 -16.95 -4.35
C TRP A 206 2.72 -16.31 -3.25
N MET A 207 4.05 -16.44 -3.29
CA MET A 207 4.94 -15.76 -2.34
C MET A 207 4.76 -14.23 -2.40
N VAL A 208 4.59 -13.64 -3.59
CA VAL A 208 4.29 -12.20 -3.73
C VAL A 208 2.96 -11.84 -3.06
N VAL A 209 1.90 -12.62 -3.28
CA VAL A 209 0.57 -12.39 -2.66
C VAL A 209 0.65 -12.47 -1.13
N PHE A 210 1.30 -13.50 -0.59
CA PHE A 210 1.49 -13.66 0.86
C PHE A 210 2.31 -12.51 1.46
N ASN A 211 3.37 -12.09 0.76
CA ASN A 211 4.23 -11.01 1.24
C ASN A 211 3.54 -9.65 1.20
N LEU A 212 2.77 -9.36 0.14
CA LEU A 212 1.96 -8.16 0.01
C LEU A 212 0.87 -8.10 1.09
N GLY A 213 0.20 -9.23 1.34
CA GLY A 213 -0.78 -9.35 2.43
C GLY A 213 -0.17 -9.10 3.80
N SER A 214 0.98 -9.73 4.10
CA SER A 214 1.70 -9.57 5.37
C SER A 214 2.16 -8.14 5.60
N THR A 215 2.74 -7.50 4.57
CA THR A 215 3.14 -6.09 4.59
C THR A 215 1.96 -5.19 4.92
N GLY A 216 0.78 -5.43 4.31
CA GLY A 216 -0.43 -4.66 4.61
C GLY A 216 -0.92 -4.80 6.06
N LEU A 217 -0.83 -6.01 6.64
CA LEU A 217 -1.18 -6.22 8.05
C LEU A 217 -0.22 -5.48 9.00
N LEU A 218 1.08 -5.50 8.72
CA LEU A 218 2.08 -4.74 9.50
C LEU A 218 1.87 -3.24 9.36
N VAL A 219 1.53 -2.74 8.17
CA VAL A 219 1.19 -1.34 7.95
C VAL A 219 0.00 -0.94 8.82
N SER A 220 -1.08 -1.74 8.84
CA SER A 220 -2.26 -1.42 9.67
C SER A 220 -1.94 -1.44 11.17
N TRP A 221 -1.09 -2.36 11.62
CA TRP A 221 -0.57 -2.34 12.99
C TRP A 221 0.22 -1.06 13.29
N LEU A 222 1.11 -0.67 12.38
CA LEU A 222 1.94 0.52 12.51
C LEU A 222 1.10 1.81 12.50
N MET A 223 0.03 1.88 11.69
CA MET A 223 -0.89 3.01 11.68
C MET A 223 -1.70 3.14 12.97
N LYS A 224 -2.04 2.02 13.63
CA LYS A 224 -2.76 2.03 14.92
C LYS A 224 -1.85 2.45 16.07
N TYR A 225 -0.65 1.88 16.16
CA TYR A 225 0.22 1.97 17.33
C TYR A 225 1.44 2.89 17.17
N SER A 226 1.69 3.38 15.95
CA SER A 226 2.76 4.30 15.61
C SER A 226 2.23 5.34 14.60
N ASP A 227 3.09 5.95 13.79
CA ASP A 227 2.74 7.08 12.92
C ASP A 227 3.03 6.79 11.46
N ASN A 228 2.26 7.39 10.54
CA ASN A 228 2.48 7.26 9.10
C ASN A 228 3.89 7.72 8.68
N ILE A 229 4.52 8.61 9.46
CA ILE A 229 5.93 8.99 9.25
C ILE A 229 6.85 7.77 9.34
N VAL A 230 6.69 6.92 10.37
CA VAL A 230 7.53 5.71 10.55
C VAL A 230 7.33 4.73 9.39
N LYS A 231 6.10 4.63 8.87
CA LYS A 231 5.81 3.84 7.66
C LYS A 231 6.62 4.36 6.48
N VAL A 232 6.58 5.67 6.20
CA VAL A 232 7.29 6.29 5.06
C VAL A 232 8.80 6.10 5.19
N TYR A 233 9.37 6.22 6.39
CA TYR A 233 10.79 5.91 6.63
C TYR A 233 11.10 4.43 6.35
N SER A 234 10.27 3.51 6.84
CA SER A 234 10.46 2.07 6.63
C SER A 234 10.41 1.70 5.14
N THR A 235 9.45 2.24 4.40
CA THR A 235 9.34 2.01 2.95
C THR A 235 10.51 2.62 2.18
N SER A 236 11.02 3.77 2.61
CA SER A 236 12.18 4.41 1.97
C SER A 236 13.47 3.62 2.21
N MET A 237 13.66 3.12 3.43
CA MET A 237 14.77 2.23 3.76
C MET A 237 14.68 0.91 2.98
N ALA A 238 13.48 0.37 2.77
CA ALA A 238 13.26 -0.84 1.99
C ALA A 238 13.67 -0.66 0.52
N MET A 239 13.40 0.50 -0.07
CA MET A 239 13.83 0.82 -1.45
C MET A 239 15.36 0.82 -1.56
N LEU A 240 16.06 1.45 -0.61
CA LEU A 240 17.53 1.43 -0.57
C LEU A 240 18.08 0.02 -0.37
N LEU A 241 17.50 -0.75 0.55
CA LEU A 241 17.90 -2.13 0.81
C LEU A 241 17.73 -3.01 -0.43
N THR A 242 16.63 -2.83 -1.16
CA THR A 242 16.35 -3.55 -2.42
C THR A 242 17.42 -3.24 -3.47
N MET A 243 17.85 -1.99 -3.59
CA MET A 243 18.94 -1.61 -4.49
C MET A 243 20.26 -2.30 -4.13
N VAL A 244 20.64 -2.28 -2.85
CA VAL A 244 21.88 -2.95 -2.37
C VAL A 244 21.83 -4.45 -2.66
N ILE A 245 20.70 -5.12 -2.37
CA ILE A 245 20.55 -6.54 -2.64
C ILE A 245 20.60 -6.82 -4.15
N SER A 246 19.99 -5.97 -4.97
CA SER A 246 19.99 -6.15 -6.42
C SER A 246 21.40 -6.08 -7.02
N ILE A 247 22.27 -5.20 -6.49
CA ILE A 247 23.70 -5.13 -6.86
C ILE A 247 24.44 -6.40 -6.44
N LEU A 248 24.22 -6.88 -5.21
CA LEU A 248 24.90 -8.08 -4.68
C LEU A 248 24.50 -9.37 -5.42
N VAL A 249 23.28 -9.43 -5.94
CA VAL A 249 22.73 -10.61 -6.64
C VAL A 249 22.95 -10.52 -8.17
N GLU A 250 23.66 -9.50 -8.66
CA GLU A 250 23.88 -9.23 -10.10
C GLU A 250 22.58 -9.20 -10.92
N LEU A 251 21.45 -8.86 -10.28
CA LEU A 251 20.21 -8.64 -11.00
C LEU A 251 20.37 -7.36 -11.81
N PRO A 252 19.90 -7.31 -13.08
CA PRO A 252 19.92 -6.06 -13.82
C PRO A 252 19.14 -5.02 -13.00
N VAL A 253 19.85 -4.00 -12.50
CA VAL A 253 19.28 -2.86 -11.73
C VAL A 253 18.32 -2.01 -12.59
N ARG A 254 18.01 -2.47 -13.80
CA ARG A 254 16.99 -1.90 -14.67
C ARG A 254 15.60 -2.15 -14.06
N CYS A 255 15.01 -1.04 -13.63
CA CYS A 255 13.57 -0.80 -13.57
C CYS A 255 12.85 -1.18 -12.26
N TYR A 256 13.28 -0.63 -11.13
CA TYR A 256 12.37 -0.43 -9.98
C TYR A 256 11.48 0.82 -10.08
N GLY A 257 11.66 1.66 -11.11
CA GLY A 257 10.94 2.92 -11.28
C GLY A 257 9.75 2.92 -12.24
N TYR A 258 9.34 1.77 -12.80
CA TYR A 258 8.20 1.70 -13.72
C TYR A 258 7.09 0.83 -13.15
N LEU A 259 6.09 1.46 -12.53
CA LEU A 259 4.72 0.96 -12.66
C LEU A 259 4.46 0.79 -14.17
N PRO A 260 3.94 -0.36 -14.64
CA PRO A 260 3.57 -0.47 -16.04
C PRO A 260 2.52 0.60 -16.32
N SER A 261 2.86 1.55 -17.20
CA SER A 261 1.87 2.42 -17.82
C SER A 261 0.77 1.52 -18.39
N LEU A 262 -0.43 1.71 -17.88
CA LEU A 262 -1.67 1.32 -18.53
C LEU A 262 -1.61 1.70 -20.01
N LYS A 263 -1.48 0.69 -20.86
CA LYS A 263 -2.15 0.68 -22.16
C LYS A 263 -3.27 -0.35 -22.04
#